data_AF-A0AAX2DF43-F1
#
_entry.id   AF-A0AAX2DF43-F1
#
_cell.length_a   1.000
_cell.length_b   1.000
_cell.length_c   1.000
_cell.angle_alpha   90.00
_cell.angle_beta   90.00
_cell.angle_gamma   90.00
#
_symmetry.space_group_name_H-M   'P 1'
#
loop_
_entity.id
_entity.type
_entity.pdbx_description
1 polymer ?
#
loop_
_entity_poly.entity_id
_entity_poly.type
_entity_poly.pdbx_seq_one_letter_code
_entity_poly.pdbx_strand_id
1 'polypeptide(L)'
;MHHPKGFPSKLVRLRADAGMTQRELAKASGLSVPQISRYEMGTSKPRMTALVKLAAALNRDVSELVDVEDQPEITEISLVSEDESSIPIALPKETYERLQQEANEYGVSLDVMLSAVIHWHHSLHTGNVLTLEEALEKAVAELEAWPG
;
A
#
# COMPACT_ATOMS: atom_id res chain seq x y z
N MET A 1 -24.46 5.70 21.24
CA MET A 1 -23.80 6.49 20.18
C MET A 1 -22.61 5.69 19.71
N HIS A 2 -22.52 5.38 18.41
CA HIS A 2 -21.40 4.63 17.84
C HIS A 2 -20.27 5.62 17.55
N HIS A 3 -19.15 5.51 18.27
CA HIS A 3 -17.96 6.30 17.94
C HIS A 3 -17.28 5.64 16.73
N PRO A 4 -17.13 6.34 15.60
CA PRO A 4 -16.47 5.77 14.42
C PRO A 4 -15.01 5.44 14.75
N LYS A 5 -14.62 4.18 14.57
CA LYS A 5 -13.22 3.72 14.71
C LYS A 5 -12.35 4.31 13.59
N GLY A 6 -11.04 4.32 13.79
CA GLY A 6 -10.06 4.82 12.83
C GLY A 6 -9.90 6.35 12.86
N PHE A 7 -9.59 6.94 11.70
CA PHE A 7 -9.25 8.34 11.52
C PHE A 7 -10.19 9.32 12.24
N PRO A 8 -11.54 9.18 12.18
CA PRO A 8 -12.45 10.10 12.85
C PRO A 8 -12.23 10.18 14.36
N SER A 9 -12.19 9.03 15.05
CA SER A 9 -11.90 8.98 16.49
C SER A 9 -10.52 9.52 16.84
N LYS A 10 -9.53 9.27 15.97
CA LYS A 10 -8.15 9.73 16.16
C LYS A 10 -8.04 11.24 16.05
N LEU A 11 -8.70 11.84 15.06
CA LEU A 11 -8.75 13.29 14.89
C LEU A 11 -9.42 13.97 16.09
N VAL A 12 -10.54 13.43 16.59
CA VAL A 12 -11.22 13.95 17.79
C VAL A 12 -10.27 13.93 18.99
N ARG A 13 -9.57 12.81 19.21
CA ARG A 13 -8.63 12.65 20.32
C ARG A 13 -7.46 13.63 20.21
N LEU A 14 -6.78 13.68 19.07
CA LEU A 14 -5.63 14.57 18.87
C LEU A 14 -6.02 16.05 19.00
N ARG A 15 -7.21 16.42 18.51
CA ARG A 15 -7.74 17.79 18.70
C ARG A 15 -7.97 18.10 20.17
N ALA A 16 -8.56 17.17 20.92
CA ALA A 16 -8.80 17.32 22.35
C ALA A 16 -7.49 17.40 23.16
N ASP A 17 -6.50 16.57 22.81
CA ASP A 17 -5.16 16.58 23.42
C ASP A 17 -4.44 17.91 23.17
N ALA A 18 -4.67 18.54 22.02
CA ALA A 18 -4.19 19.87 21.70
C ALA A 18 -5.01 21.02 22.35
N GLY A 19 -6.06 20.70 23.11
CA GLY A 19 -6.93 21.68 23.77
C GLY A 19 -7.75 22.54 22.80
N MET A 20 -7.94 22.09 21.56
CA MET A 20 -8.59 22.88 20.50
C MET A 20 -10.07 22.57 20.36
N THR A 21 -10.88 23.59 20.08
CA THR A 21 -12.23 23.44 19.50
C THR A 21 -12.16 23.12 18.00
N GLN A 22 -13.24 22.62 17.41
CA GLN A 22 -13.30 22.40 15.95
C GLN A 22 -13.06 23.68 15.15
N ARG A 23 -13.47 24.86 15.68
CA ARG A 23 -13.21 26.16 15.03
C ARG A 23 -11.75 26.55 15.08
N GLU A 24 -11.07 26.29 16.18
CA GLU A 24 -9.65 26.58 16.32
C GLU A 24 -8.81 25.67 15.42
N LEU A 25 -9.13 24.38 15.37
CA LEU A 25 -8.47 23.45 14.44
C LEU A 25 -8.72 23.86 12.98
N ALA A 26 -9.95 24.23 12.63
CA ALA A 26 -10.27 24.74 11.30
C ALA A 26 -9.41 25.97 10.94
N LYS A 27 -9.33 26.94 11.85
CA LYS A 27 -8.50 28.14 11.69
C LYS A 27 -7.01 27.80 11.52
N ALA A 28 -6.47 26.95 12.39
CA ALA A 28 -5.05 26.57 12.38
C ALA A 28 -4.66 25.75 11.13
N SER A 29 -5.54 24.85 10.68
CA SER A 29 -5.30 24.01 9.49
C SER A 29 -5.66 24.71 8.16
N GLY A 30 -6.34 25.86 8.20
CA GLY A 30 -6.87 26.51 7.00
C GLY A 30 -7.96 25.69 6.30
N LEU A 31 -8.68 24.85 7.06
CA LEU A 31 -9.84 24.09 6.60
C LEU A 31 -11.13 24.73 7.13
N SER A 32 -12.28 24.40 6.54
CA SER A 32 -13.56 24.89 7.05
C SER A 32 -14.05 24.06 8.24
N VAL A 33 -14.77 24.70 9.17
CA VAL A 33 -15.38 24.01 10.33
C VAL A 33 -16.29 22.83 9.90
N PRO A 34 -17.12 22.95 8.84
CA PRO A 34 -17.89 21.81 8.34
C PRO A 34 -17.02 20.66 7.83
N GLN A 35 -15.83 20.90 7.26
CA GLN A 35 -14.90 19.84 6.88
C GLN A 35 -14.38 19.09 8.12
N ILE A 36 -13.93 19.82 9.15
CA ILE A 36 -13.50 19.23 10.42
C ILE A 36 -14.62 18.37 11.02
N SER A 37 -15.84 18.90 11.07
CA SER A 37 -17.00 18.17 11.57
C SER A 37 -17.26 16.88 10.79
N ARG A 38 -17.25 16.91 9.45
CA ARG A 38 -17.43 15.70 8.63
C ARG A 38 -16.32 14.67 8.86
N TYR A 39 -15.08 15.13 9.02
CA TYR A 39 -13.94 14.27 9.34
C TYR A 39 -14.10 13.59 10.70
N GLU A 40 -14.46 14.33 11.75
CA GLU A 40 -14.67 13.78 13.09
C GLU A 40 -15.91 12.87 13.19
N MET A 41 -16.90 13.06 12.33
CA MET A 41 -18.07 12.17 12.21
C MET A 41 -17.82 10.96 11.31
N GLY A 42 -16.72 10.93 10.56
CA GLY A 42 -16.43 9.87 9.58
C GLY A 42 -17.29 9.90 8.32
N THR A 43 -18.02 10.99 8.05
CA THR A 43 -18.85 11.12 6.84
C THR A 43 -18.03 11.55 5.61
N SER A 44 -16.74 11.82 5.78
CA SER A 44 -15.80 12.13 4.71
C SER A 44 -14.39 11.70 5.12
N LYS A 45 -13.59 11.19 4.17
CA LYS A 45 -12.15 10.97 4.35
C LYS A 45 -11.35 12.18 3.84
N PRO A 46 -10.35 12.67 4.57
CA PRO A 46 -9.45 13.72 4.08
C PRO A 46 -8.55 13.19 2.97
N ARG A 47 -8.20 14.05 2.01
CA ARG A 47 -7.07 13.78 1.10
C ARG A 47 -5.74 14.04 1.81
N MET A 48 -4.65 13.56 1.23
CA MET A 48 -3.30 13.76 1.77
C MET A 48 -2.99 15.24 2.07
N THR A 49 -3.40 16.16 1.20
CA THR A 49 -3.22 17.61 1.43
C THR A 49 -3.94 18.13 2.67
N ALA A 50 -5.11 17.59 3.00
CA ALA A 50 -5.82 17.93 4.24
C ALA A 50 -5.20 17.26 5.46
N LEU A 51 -4.72 16.01 5.33
CA LEU A 51 -3.98 15.31 6.39
C LEU A 51 -2.72 16.09 6.81
N VAL A 52 -1.90 16.54 5.84
CA VAL A 52 -0.70 17.35 6.11
C VAL A 52 -1.04 18.64 6.87
N LYS A 53 -2.11 19.33 6.46
CA LYS A 53 -2.58 20.56 7.14
C LYS A 53 -3.06 20.31 8.57
N LEU A 54 -3.78 19.20 8.78
CA LEU A 54 -4.24 18.80 10.11
C LEU A 54 -3.05 18.42 11.01
N ALA A 55 -2.09 17.67 10.49
CA ALA A 55 -0.87 17.28 11.20
C ALA A 55 -0.08 18.50 11.67
N ALA A 56 0.17 19.44 10.75
CA ALA A 56 0.85 20.70 11.05
C ALA A 56 0.10 21.53 12.11
N ALA A 57 -1.23 21.64 12.01
CA ALA A 57 -2.04 22.37 12.98
C ALA A 57 -2.05 21.73 14.38
N LEU A 58 -1.93 20.41 14.45
CA LEU A 58 -1.92 19.63 15.69
C LEU A 58 -0.51 19.42 16.25
N ASN A 59 0.52 19.86 15.54
CA ASN A 59 1.93 19.59 15.83
C ASN A 59 2.23 18.09 15.99
N ARG A 60 1.78 17.29 15.02
CA ARG A 60 1.92 15.84 14.96
C ARG A 60 2.52 15.40 13.63
N ASP A 61 3.08 14.19 13.60
CA ASP A 61 3.45 13.58 12.33
C ASP A 61 2.19 13.15 11.56
N VAL A 62 2.23 13.19 10.22
CA VAL A 62 1.09 12.78 9.38
C VAL A 62 0.75 11.31 9.61
N SER A 63 1.74 10.45 9.87
CA SER A 63 1.53 9.03 10.19
C SER A 63 0.68 8.83 11.45
N GLU A 64 0.70 9.78 12.40
CA GLU A 64 -0.15 9.72 13.59
C GLU A 64 -1.62 10.00 13.26
N LEU A 65 -1.94 10.60 12.11
CA LEU A 65 -3.32 10.78 11.66
C LEU A 65 -3.78 9.62 10.77
N VAL A 66 -2.87 8.97 10.06
CA VAL A 66 -3.19 7.82 9.20
C VAL A 66 -3.47 6.60 10.08
N ASP A 67 -4.50 5.82 9.73
CA ASP A 67 -4.68 4.51 10.36
C ASP A 67 -3.61 3.55 9.84
N VAL A 68 -2.86 2.94 10.76
CA VAL A 68 -1.88 1.89 10.43
C VAL A 68 -2.59 0.70 9.75
N GLU A 69 -3.89 0.51 10.03
CA GLU A 69 -4.74 -0.47 9.33
C GLU A 69 -4.99 -0.14 7.84
N ASP A 70 -4.81 1.12 7.40
CA ASP A 70 -4.93 1.55 5.99
C ASP A 70 -3.55 1.56 5.29
N GLN A 71 -2.44 1.21 5.98
CA GLN A 71 -1.16 0.92 5.32
C GLN A 71 -1.07 -0.59 5.08
N PRO A 72 -0.90 -1.04 3.83
CA PRO A 72 -0.68 -2.46 3.60
C PRO A 72 0.58 -2.88 4.37
N GLU A 73 0.49 -3.93 5.18
CA GLU A 73 1.68 -4.60 5.71
C GLU A 73 2.60 -4.90 4.52
N ILE A 74 3.89 -4.57 4.62
CA ILE A 74 4.84 -4.72 3.52
C ILE A 74 5.68 -5.98 3.76
N THR A 75 5.87 -6.77 2.71
CA THR A 75 6.83 -7.87 2.64
C THR A 75 7.96 -7.45 1.70
N GLU A 76 9.21 -7.54 2.17
CA GLU A 76 10.39 -7.29 1.34
C GLU A 76 10.83 -8.58 0.65
N ILE A 77 10.97 -8.52 -0.68
CA ILE A 77 11.51 -9.59 -1.52
C ILE A 77 12.80 -9.06 -2.14
N SER A 78 13.86 -9.86 -2.18
CA SER A 78 15.09 -9.49 -2.88
C SER A 78 15.08 -10.12 -4.27
N LEU A 79 15.12 -9.29 -5.32
CA LEU A 79 15.45 -9.79 -6.66
C LEU A 79 16.96 -9.87 -6.79
N VAL A 80 17.45 -11.00 -7.29
CA VAL A 80 18.87 -11.20 -7.60
C VAL A 80 19.03 -11.10 -9.11
N SER A 81 19.94 -10.24 -9.58
CA SER A 81 20.33 -10.17 -10.99
C SER A 81 21.58 -10.98 -11.28
N GLU A 82 21.87 -11.16 -12.57
CA GLU A 82 23.05 -11.90 -13.09
C GLU A 82 24.39 -11.37 -12.56
N ASP A 83 24.48 -10.11 -12.16
CA ASP A 83 25.68 -9.49 -11.59
C ASP A 83 25.77 -9.64 -10.06
N GLU A 84 25.02 -10.58 -9.48
CA GLU A 84 24.88 -10.84 -8.04
C GLU A 84 24.34 -9.66 -7.21
N SER A 85 23.89 -8.58 -7.86
CA SER A 85 23.29 -7.47 -7.13
C SER A 85 21.87 -7.81 -6.67
N SER A 86 21.54 -7.41 -5.44
CA SER A 86 20.22 -7.62 -4.84
C SER A 86 19.43 -6.32 -4.83
N ILE A 87 18.27 -6.29 -5.48
CA ILE A 87 17.35 -5.15 -5.44
C ILE A 87 16.18 -5.50 -4.52
N PRO A 88 16.01 -4.82 -3.37
CA PRO A 88 14.87 -5.04 -2.50
C PRO A 88 13.60 -4.46 -3.14
N ILE A 89 12.54 -5.25 -3.16
CA ILE A 89 11.20 -4.88 -3.58
C ILE A 89 10.26 -4.98 -2.39
N ALA A 90 9.63 -3.87 -2.05
CA ALA A 90 8.57 -3.78 -1.07
C ALA A 90 7.22 -4.08 -1.74
N LEU A 91 6.59 -5.21 -1.39
CA LEU A 91 5.25 -5.56 -1.86
C LEU A 91 4.24 -5.52 -0.70
N PRO A 92 2.98 -5.10 -0.95
CA PRO A 92 1.89 -5.38 -0.01
C PRO A 92 1.80 -6.87 0.31
N LYS A 93 1.65 -7.22 1.57
CA LYS A 93 1.55 -8.60 2.07
C LYS A 93 0.44 -9.37 1.38
N GLU A 94 -0.72 -8.75 1.18
CA GLU A 94 -1.83 -9.35 0.42
C GLU A 94 -1.41 -9.73 -1.01
N THR A 95 -0.55 -8.92 -1.64
CA THR A 95 -0.03 -9.23 -2.98
C THR A 95 0.96 -10.39 -2.94
N TYR A 96 1.84 -10.42 -1.94
CA TYR A 96 2.75 -11.56 -1.71
C TYR A 96 1.98 -12.86 -1.47
N GLU A 97 1.00 -12.84 -0.56
CA GLU A 97 0.17 -14.00 -0.20
C GLU A 97 -0.61 -14.53 -1.40
N ARG A 98 -1.17 -13.63 -2.23
CA ARG A 98 -1.85 -14.01 -3.47
C ARG A 98 -0.89 -14.69 -4.45
N LEU A 99 0.28 -14.11 -4.70
CA LEU A 99 1.28 -14.71 -5.60
C LEU A 99 1.76 -16.07 -5.09
N GLN A 100 1.95 -16.21 -3.78
CA GLN A 100 2.32 -17.47 -3.15
C GLN A 100 1.21 -18.52 -3.26
N GLN A 101 -0.04 -18.12 -3.09
CA GLN A 101 -1.19 -18.99 -3.27
C GLN A 101 -1.28 -19.48 -4.71
N GLU A 102 -1.21 -18.57 -5.69
CA GLU A 102 -1.22 -18.92 -7.11
C GLU A 102 -0.06 -19.86 -7.45
N ALA A 103 1.15 -19.57 -6.98
CA ALA A 103 2.30 -20.45 -7.20
C ALA A 103 2.03 -21.88 -6.70
N ASN A 104 1.45 -22.01 -5.51
CA ASN A 104 1.06 -23.31 -4.94
C ASN A 104 -0.03 -24.01 -5.75
N GLU A 105 -1.03 -23.28 -6.24
CA GLU A 105 -2.12 -23.83 -7.08
C GLU A 105 -1.59 -24.38 -8.40
N TYR A 106 -0.60 -23.71 -9.00
CA TYR A 106 0.09 -24.16 -10.22
C TYR A 106 1.23 -25.16 -9.94
N GLY A 107 1.54 -25.45 -8.68
CA GLY A 107 2.61 -26.38 -8.29
C GLY A 107 4.03 -25.90 -8.63
N VAL A 108 4.21 -24.58 -8.73
CA VAL A 108 5.50 -23.92 -9.03
C VAL A 108 6.01 -23.16 -7.81
N SER A 109 7.29 -22.82 -7.81
CA SER A 109 7.87 -21.96 -6.79
C SER A 109 7.52 -20.47 -7.03
N LEU A 110 7.62 -19.66 -5.97
CA LEU A 110 7.24 -18.25 -6.03
C LEU A 110 8.11 -17.44 -6.99
N ASP A 111 9.40 -17.77 -7.12
CA ASP A 111 10.32 -17.16 -8.08
C ASP A 111 9.92 -17.44 -9.54
N VAL A 112 9.47 -18.66 -9.85
CA VAL A 112 8.93 -19.00 -11.18
C VAL A 112 7.66 -18.21 -11.45
N MET A 113 6.76 -18.11 -10.47
CA MET A 113 5.54 -17.31 -10.60
C MET A 113 5.85 -15.83 -10.84
N LEU A 114 6.80 -15.26 -10.09
CA LEU A 114 7.25 -13.87 -10.27
C LEU A 114 7.85 -13.64 -11.66
N SER A 115 8.70 -14.56 -12.13
CA SER A 115 9.28 -14.52 -13.47
C SER A 115 8.20 -14.59 -14.56
N ALA A 116 7.21 -15.47 -14.39
CA ALA A 116 6.08 -15.59 -15.30
C ALA A 116 5.26 -14.29 -15.37
N VAL A 117 4.99 -13.64 -14.23
CA VAL A 117 4.29 -12.34 -14.20
C VAL A 117 5.08 -11.26 -14.96
N ILE A 118 6.41 -11.24 -14.83
CA ILE A 118 7.28 -10.31 -15.56
C ILE A 118 7.21 -10.57 -17.07
N HIS A 119 7.30 -11.83 -17.50
CA HIS A 119 7.16 -12.21 -18.91
C HIS A 119 5.80 -11.86 -19.49
N TRP A 120 4.75 -12.17 -18.73
CA TRP A 120 3.39 -11.82 -19.11
C TRP A 120 3.24 -10.30 -19.29
N HIS A 121 3.73 -9.51 -18.34
CA HIS A 121 3.71 -8.05 -18.45
C HIS A 121 4.48 -7.53 -19.68
N HIS A 122 5.68 -8.06 -19.93
CA HIS A 122 6.47 -7.70 -21.11
C HIS A 122 5.74 -8.05 -22.42
N SER A 123 5.04 -9.20 -22.44
CA SER A 123 4.29 -9.68 -23.60
C SER A 123 3.16 -8.74 -24.04
N LEU A 124 2.54 -8.04 -23.08
CA LEU A 124 1.52 -7.02 -23.34
C LEU A 124 2.06 -5.83 -24.15
N HIS A 125 3.37 -5.58 -24.08
CA HIS A 125 4.03 -4.48 -24.77
C HIS A 125 4.68 -4.89 -26.10
N THR A 126 4.87 -6.19 -26.36
CA THR A 126 5.52 -6.71 -27.58
C THR A 126 4.53 -7.21 -28.63
N GLY A 127 3.23 -7.25 -28.32
CA GLY A 127 2.16 -7.65 -29.24
C GLY A 127 1.98 -9.17 -29.38
N ASN A 128 2.82 -9.97 -28.72
CA ASN A 128 2.65 -11.42 -28.59
C ASN A 128 2.21 -11.73 -27.15
N VAL A 129 0.94 -11.46 -26.84
CA VAL A 129 0.40 -11.61 -25.48
C VAL A 129 0.42 -13.08 -25.08
N LEU A 130 1.21 -13.40 -24.05
CA LEU A 130 1.24 -14.73 -23.46
C LEU A 130 0.03 -14.92 -22.56
N THR A 131 -0.43 -16.15 -22.44
CA THR A 131 -1.26 -16.62 -21.33
C THR A 131 -0.40 -16.83 -20.08
N LEU A 132 -1.04 -16.99 -18.92
CA LEU A 132 -0.31 -17.31 -17.68
C LEU A 132 0.43 -18.65 -17.79
N GLU A 133 -0.19 -19.65 -18.42
CA GLU A 133 0.41 -20.96 -18.64
C GLU A 133 1.67 -20.86 -19.53
N GLU A 134 1.59 -20.16 -20.67
CA GLU A 134 2.75 -19.95 -21.55
C GLU A 134 3.86 -19.13 -20.86
N ALA A 135 3.49 -18.17 -20.01
CA ALA A 135 4.46 -17.40 -19.25
C ALA A 135 5.15 -18.25 -18.16
N LEU A 136 4.42 -19.17 -17.54
CA LEU A 136 4.97 -20.14 -16.57
C LEU A 136 5.91 -21.13 -17.24
N GLU A 137 5.50 -21.72 -18.36
CA GLU A 137 6.36 -22.64 -19.14
C GLU A 137 7.68 -21.96 -19.52
N LYS A 138 7.61 -20.72 -19.97
CA LYS A 138 8.79 -19.92 -20.28
C LYS A 138 9.67 -19.68 -19.05
N ALA A 139 9.08 -19.29 -17.93
CA ALA A 139 9.81 -19.02 -16.69
C ALA A 139 10.51 -20.28 -16.15
N VAL A 140 9.86 -21.45 -16.21
CA VAL A 140 10.47 -22.73 -15.83
C VAL A 140 11.67 -23.05 -16.72
N ALA A 141 11.52 -22.93 -18.04
CA ALA A 141 12.59 -23.22 -18.98
C ALA A 141 13.83 -22.32 -18.77
N GLU A 142 13.63 -21.04 -18.42
CA GLU A 142 14.73 -20.12 -18.13
C GLU A 142 15.43 -20.45 -16.81
N LEU A 143 14.68 -20.83 -15.77
CA LEU A 143 15.25 -21.22 -14.49
C LEU A 143 16.08 -22.51 -14.61
N GLU A 144 15.60 -23.50 -15.39
CA GLU A 144 16.35 -24.73 -15.66
C GLU A 144 17.63 -24.48 -16.49
N ALA A 145 17.63 -23.42 -17.31
CA ALA A 145 18.77 -23.02 -18.12
C ALA A 145 19.80 -22.17 -17.34
N TRP A 146 19.48 -21.68 -16.15
CA TRP A 146 20.36 -20.86 -15.33
C TRP A 146 21.49 -21.72 -14.70
N PRO A 147 22.77 -21.47 -15.01
CA PRO A 147 23.87 -22.35 -14.62
C PRO A 147 24.31 -22.27 -13.15
N GLY A 148 23.69 -21.40 -12.35
CA GLY A 148 24.08 -21.11 -10.96
C GLY A 148 24.90 -19.85 -10.90
#